data_AF-A0A9P2TAB2-F1
#
_entry.id   AF-A0A9P2TAB2-F1
#
_cell.length_a   1.000
_cell.length_b   1.000
_cell.length_c   1.000
_cell.angle_alpha   90.00
_cell.angle_beta   90.00
_cell.angle_gamma   90.00
#
_symmetry.space_group_name_H-M   'P 1'
#
loop_
_entity.id
_entity.type
_entity.pdbx_description
1 polymer ?
#
loop_
_entity_poly.entity_id
_entity_poly.type
_entity_poly.pdbx_seq_one_letter_code
_entity_poly.pdbx_strand_id
1 'polypeptide(L)'
;MSAKTDLELLRAYEPVLMFTRGELFFPTDVEAYVRCCSLWLDLPEGGEREVVPAGELTLDRLARADAEWPGYRQHLRFVQESSLRAEARRFRRRERPVIPKSGRLAAVGVLGRIVDVLMRLSLLIRGAVPGGVAAAAATRYRDRIDTGTTATYYGRVVREGGYVVLQYWFFYAMNDWRSVYGGVNDHEADWEKVTVYLVEEENGEYRPVWVGASSHEYLGDDLRRRWDDPELHRDGNHPIIYVGAGSHSHQMLPGDYLIQVDPAFLRGVLRAWRRFTARFLPSSSRLRGIGVPFVDYARGDGVRVGPGGERTWTPVLIDDTTPWVRGYRGLWGRNTRDWFDGERAPSGPRYERDGTVRRSWADPLWWVGLHKVPPTPEDTRASLQAHLDDLDARIAEADAKIEEERAALRRLAAAEMVLSRHASAKARAKEYRARIAELERSLAARYRERTHLVDEREMHRAALANGDVLEPPPQAHLRSPHLPYASGRQHTTRFLHVWAAMSTPLLLTALGVVMVVLRGSLALLAAVGVVVLFAAFDALARRRFLTFLIGSAFLALALGVVGAVIAAFLINWRITVLVPMTLAVVSLLYLNVRDLLRR
;
A
#
# COMPACT_ATOMS: atom_id res chain seq x y z
N MET A 1 18.25 -36.01 11.17
CA MET A 1 16.77 -36.02 11.05
C MET A 1 16.43 -35.93 9.57
N SER A 2 15.35 -36.58 9.09
CA SER A 2 14.90 -36.36 7.71
C SER A 2 14.48 -34.90 7.52
N ALA A 3 14.79 -34.31 6.37
CA ALA A 3 14.29 -32.97 6.03
C ALA A 3 12.75 -32.98 6.08
N LYS A 4 12.15 -31.95 6.67
CA LYS A 4 10.69 -31.82 6.73
C LYS A 4 10.14 -31.65 5.32
N THR A 5 9.05 -32.35 5.02
CA THR A 5 8.28 -32.14 3.80
C THR A 5 7.63 -30.75 3.82
N ASP A 6 7.31 -30.22 2.65
CA ASP A 6 6.65 -28.90 2.53
C ASP A 6 5.32 -28.85 3.31
N LEU A 7 4.56 -29.95 3.36
CA LEU A 7 3.34 -30.04 4.16
C LEU A 7 3.61 -30.01 5.67
N GLU A 8 4.67 -30.68 6.14
CA GLU A 8 5.07 -30.63 7.55
C GLU A 8 5.53 -29.23 7.96
N LEU A 9 6.23 -28.52 7.08
CA LEU A 9 6.59 -27.12 7.28
C LEU A 9 5.34 -26.24 7.37
N LEU A 10 4.42 -26.36 6.41
CA LEU A 10 3.18 -25.60 6.41
C LEU A 10 2.39 -25.83 7.70
N ARG A 11 2.22 -27.09 8.11
CA ARG A 11 1.52 -27.47 9.36
C ARG A 11 2.17 -26.91 10.62
N ALA A 12 3.50 -26.86 10.67
CA ALA A 12 4.24 -26.39 11.84
C ALA A 12 4.05 -24.88 12.13
N TYR A 13 3.72 -24.09 11.11
CA TYR A 13 3.60 -22.62 11.21
C TYR A 13 2.25 -22.09 10.71
N GLU A 14 1.20 -22.93 10.72
CA GLU A 14 -0.14 -22.53 10.27
C GLU A 14 -0.60 -21.26 10.98
N PRO A 15 -1.13 -20.26 10.28
CA PRO A 15 -1.71 -19.09 10.93
C PRO A 15 -3.01 -19.47 11.63
N VAL A 16 -3.30 -18.75 12.71
CA VAL A 16 -4.59 -18.74 13.39
C VAL A 16 -5.35 -17.49 12.93
N LEU A 17 -6.49 -17.68 12.28
CA LEU A 17 -7.34 -16.56 11.84
C LEU A 17 -8.41 -16.28 12.89
N MET A 18 -8.43 -15.06 13.41
CA MET A 18 -9.41 -14.56 14.37
C MET A 18 -10.44 -13.69 13.65
N PHE A 19 -11.67 -14.19 13.54
CA PHE A 19 -12.74 -13.47 12.87
C PHE A 19 -13.51 -12.56 13.81
N THR A 20 -14.18 -11.56 13.24
CA THR A 20 -15.12 -10.73 13.98
C THR A 20 -16.47 -11.43 14.12
N ARG A 21 -17.11 -11.26 15.28
CA ARG A 21 -18.43 -11.81 15.53
C ARG A 21 -19.43 -11.36 14.47
N GLY A 22 -20.08 -12.33 13.84
CA GLY A 22 -21.05 -12.08 12.79
C GLY A 22 -20.49 -12.21 11.37
N GLU A 23 -19.25 -12.64 11.22
CA GLU A 23 -18.72 -13.14 9.93
C GLU A 23 -19.60 -14.28 9.39
N LEU A 24 -19.81 -14.28 8.08
CA LEU A 24 -20.63 -15.26 7.37
C LEU A 24 -19.78 -16.24 6.56
N PHE A 25 -18.61 -15.81 6.07
CA PHE A 25 -17.79 -16.59 5.16
C PHE A 25 -16.45 -16.94 5.81
N PHE A 26 -16.08 -18.22 5.72
CA PHE A 26 -14.80 -18.73 6.22
C PHE A 26 -14.00 -19.34 5.07
N PRO A 27 -12.67 -19.49 5.21
CA PRO A 27 -11.84 -20.09 4.18
C PRO A 27 -12.35 -21.48 3.82
N THR A 28 -12.55 -21.72 2.54
CA THR A 28 -13.28 -22.89 2.06
C THR A 28 -12.64 -23.55 0.86
N ASP A 29 -13.11 -24.75 0.58
CA ASP A 29 -12.60 -25.55 -0.53
C ASP A 29 -13.12 -25.03 -1.88
N VAL A 30 -12.18 -24.77 -2.79
CA VAL A 30 -12.43 -24.30 -4.14
C VAL A 30 -13.17 -25.32 -5.00
N GLU A 31 -13.00 -26.62 -4.75
CA GLU A 31 -13.73 -27.64 -5.51
C GLU A 31 -15.22 -27.61 -5.16
N ALA A 32 -15.56 -27.54 -3.87
CA ALA A 32 -16.93 -27.37 -3.38
C ALA A 32 -17.57 -26.08 -3.93
N TYR A 33 -16.81 -24.99 -4.00
CA TYR A 33 -17.24 -23.74 -4.62
C TYR A 33 -17.50 -23.89 -6.13
N VAL A 34 -16.54 -24.43 -6.86
CA VAL A 34 -16.61 -24.59 -8.33
C VAL A 34 -17.78 -25.48 -8.74
N ARG A 35 -18.08 -26.55 -7.99
CA ARG A 35 -19.28 -27.38 -8.21
C ARG A 35 -20.59 -26.60 -8.13
N CYS A 36 -20.61 -25.49 -7.40
CA CYS A 36 -21.78 -24.61 -7.29
C CYS A 36 -21.82 -23.49 -8.35
N CYS A 37 -20.76 -23.35 -9.15
CA CYS A 37 -20.58 -22.28 -10.13
C CYS A 37 -20.94 -22.72 -11.54
N SER A 38 -21.45 -21.78 -12.34
CA SER A 38 -21.45 -21.85 -13.80
C SER A 38 -20.26 -21.09 -14.38
N LEU A 39 -19.80 -21.47 -15.56
CA LEU A 39 -18.73 -20.80 -16.32
C LEU A 39 -19.33 -19.97 -17.46
N TRP A 40 -18.89 -18.73 -17.57
CA TRP A 40 -19.39 -17.75 -18.52
C TRP A 40 -18.27 -17.12 -19.34
N LEU A 41 -18.59 -16.75 -20.58
CA LEU A 41 -17.71 -16.00 -21.49
C LEU A 41 -18.27 -14.59 -21.72
N ASP A 42 -17.42 -13.58 -21.67
CA ASP A 42 -17.73 -12.24 -22.16
C ASP A 42 -17.68 -12.21 -23.70
N LEU A 43 -18.75 -11.77 -24.34
CA LEU A 43 -18.83 -11.69 -25.80
C LEU A 43 -18.25 -10.36 -26.34
N PRO A 44 -17.54 -10.36 -27.50
CA PRO A 44 -16.97 -9.13 -28.09
C PRO A 44 -18.00 -8.04 -28.41
N GLU A 45 -19.20 -8.45 -28.81
CA GLU A 45 -20.32 -7.55 -29.16
C GLU A 45 -21.08 -7.02 -27.92
N GLY A 46 -20.64 -7.42 -26.73
CA GLY A 46 -21.35 -7.17 -25.47
C GLY A 46 -22.23 -8.35 -25.05
N GLY A 47 -22.49 -8.45 -23.74
CA GLY A 47 -23.22 -9.57 -23.15
C GLY A 47 -22.33 -10.71 -22.66
N GLU A 48 -22.94 -11.75 -22.11
CA GLU A 48 -22.26 -12.90 -21.52
C GLU A 48 -22.97 -14.18 -21.97
N ARG A 49 -22.23 -15.27 -22.18
CA ARG A 49 -22.78 -16.58 -22.54
C ARG A 49 -22.35 -17.64 -21.54
N GLU A 50 -23.30 -18.37 -20.98
CA GLU A 50 -23.03 -19.57 -20.19
C GLU A 50 -22.49 -20.68 -21.11
N VAL A 51 -21.35 -21.27 -20.73
CA VAL A 51 -20.73 -22.38 -21.47
C VAL A 51 -20.64 -23.67 -20.65
N VAL A 52 -20.71 -23.57 -19.32
CA VAL A 52 -20.86 -24.72 -18.44
C VAL A 52 -21.87 -24.39 -17.34
N PRO A 53 -22.97 -25.15 -17.21
CA PRO A 53 -23.97 -24.90 -16.18
C PRO A 53 -23.47 -25.29 -14.79
N ALA A 54 -24.10 -24.72 -13.76
CA ALA A 54 -23.77 -25.04 -12.38
C ALA A 54 -24.08 -26.50 -12.04
N GLY A 55 -23.12 -27.19 -11.41
CA GLY A 55 -23.19 -28.63 -11.12
C GLY A 55 -22.38 -29.51 -12.07
N GLU A 56 -22.05 -29.02 -13.27
CA GLU A 56 -21.23 -29.74 -14.26
C GLU A 56 -19.77 -29.28 -14.29
N LEU A 57 -19.46 -28.12 -13.68
CA LEU A 57 -18.12 -27.55 -13.68
C LEU A 57 -17.21 -28.25 -12.64
N THR A 58 -16.02 -28.66 -13.08
CA THR A 58 -14.97 -29.28 -12.24
C THR A 58 -13.67 -28.48 -12.35
N LEU A 59 -12.76 -28.65 -11.38
CA LEU A 59 -11.43 -28.02 -11.44
C LEU A 59 -10.62 -28.48 -12.66
N ASP A 60 -10.74 -29.74 -13.08
CA ASP A 60 -10.07 -30.25 -14.28
C ASP A 60 -10.54 -29.60 -15.57
N ARG A 61 -11.85 -29.31 -15.66
CA ARG A 61 -12.40 -28.57 -16.80
C ARG A 61 -12.00 -27.11 -16.74
N LEU A 62 -12.04 -26.50 -15.56
CA LEU A 62 -11.61 -25.12 -15.32
C LEU A 62 -10.14 -24.92 -15.72
N ALA A 63 -9.26 -25.88 -15.40
CA ALA A 63 -7.86 -25.87 -15.79
C ALA A 63 -7.63 -25.87 -17.31
N ARG A 64 -8.61 -26.32 -18.11
CA ARG A 64 -8.54 -26.39 -19.57
C ARG A 64 -9.37 -25.30 -20.24
N ALA A 65 -10.02 -24.43 -19.49
CA ALA A 65 -10.99 -23.48 -20.02
C ALA A 65 -10.37 -22.49 -21.02
N ASP A 66 -9.14 -22.01 -20.77
CA ASP A 66 -8.39 -21.16 -21.73
C ASP A 66 -8.07 -21.87 -23.05
N ALA A 67 -7.89 -23.20 -23.02
CA ALA A 67 -7.65 -24.00 -24.22
C ALA A 67 -8.96 -24.33 -24.96
N GLU A 68 -10.07 -24.54 -24.23
CA GLU A 68 -11.39 -24.83 -24.80
C GLU A 68 -12.04 -23.58 -25.41
N TRP A 69 -11.84 -22.40 -24.80
CA TRP A 69 -12.39 -21.12 -25.26
C TRP A 69 -11.32 -20.02 -25.38
N PRO A 70 -10.37 -20.15 -26.31
CA PRO A 70 -9.30 -19.18 -26.48
C PRO A 70 -9.84 -17.81 -26.91
N GLY A 71 -9.22 -16.73 -26.40
CA GLY A 71 -9.54 -15.35 -26.77
C GLY A 71 -10.75 -14.73 -26.06
N TYR A 72 -11.51 -15.51 -25.29
CA TYR A 72 -12.62 -15.00 -24.50
C TYR A 72 -12.19 -14.73 -23.05
N ARG A 73 -12.69 -13.64 -22.46
CA ARG A 73 -12.61 -13.45 -21.02
C ARG A 73 -13.62 -14.36 -20.35
N GLN A 74 -13.15 -15.11 -19.36
CA GLN A 74 -13.93 -16.10 -18.64
C GLN A 74 -14.18 -15.64 -17.21
N HIS A 75 -15.35 -15.96 -16.69
CA HIS A 75 -15.65 -15.75 -15.28
C HIS A 75 -16.62 -16.80 -14.75
N LEU A 76 -16.49 -17.09 -13.46
CA LEU A 76 -17.46 -17.92 -12.76
C LEU A 76 -18.70 -17.11 -12.38
N ARG A 77 -19.76 -17.82 -12.02
CA ARG A 77 -20.93 -17.25 -11.35
C ARG A 77 -21.39 -18.20 -10.28
N PHE A 78 -21.29 -17.79 -9.01
CA PHE A 78 -21.66 -18.63 -7.86
C PHE A 78 -23.16 -18.59 -7.58
N VAL A 79 -23.75 -17.38 -7.61
CA VAL A 79 -25.18 -17.17 -7.45
C VAL A 79 -25.88 -17.15 -8.80
N GLN A 80 -26.72 -18.16 -9.03
CA GLN A 80 -27.49 -18.28 -10.27
C GLN A 80 -28.68 -17.31 -10.26
N GLU A 81 -28.98 -16.72 -11.42
CA GLU A 81 -30.10 -15.77 -11.56
C GLU A 81 -31.45 -16.44 -11.26
N SER A 82 -31.59 -17.72 -11.62
CA SER A 82 -32.77 -18.53 -11.36
C SER A 82 -33.05 -18.76 -9.86
N SER A 83 -32.02 -18.86 -9.02
CA SER A 83 -32.17 -19.13 -7.57
C SER A 83 -32.06 -17.88 -6.69
N LEU A 84 -31.52 -16.78 -7.21
CA LEU A 84 -31.20 -15.54 -6.48
C LEU A 84 -32.33 -15.07 -5.55
N ARG A 85 -33.55 -14.91 -6.09
CA ARG A 85 -34.68 -14.36 -5.32
C ARG A 85 -35.09 -15.27 -4.17
N ALA A 86 -35.10 -16.59 -4.40
CA ALA A 86 -35.50 -17.58 -3.41
C ALA A 86 -34.47 -17.68 -2.28
N GLU A 87 -33.18 -17.78 -2.63
CA GLU A 87 -32.07 -17.86 -1.67
C GLU A 87 -31.96 -16.56 -0.84
N ALA A 88 -32.05 -15.39 -1.47
CA ALA A 88 -32.03 -14.11 -0.76
C ALA A 88 -33.24 -13.91 0.18
N ARG A 89 -34.42 -14.46 -0.16
CA ARG A 89 -35.59 -14.47 0.74
C ARG A 89 -35.36 -15.37 1.95
N ARG A 90 -34.77 -16.57 1.76
CA ARG A 90 -34.42 -17.48 2.87
C ARG A 90 -33.44 -16.82 3.84
N PHE A 91 -32.44 -16.10 3.34
CA PHE A 91 -31.50 -15.37 4.19
C PHE A 91 -32.20 -14.29 5.06
N ARG A 92 -33.10 -13.50 4.47
CA ARG A 92 -33.81 -12.42 5.19
C ARG A 92 -34.72 -12.88 6.32
N ARG A 93 -35.17 -14.14 6.29
CA ARG A 93 -36.04 -14.71 7.33
C ARG A 93 -35.29 -15.15 8.59
N ARG A 94 -33.96 -15.01 8.61
CA ARG A 94 -33.09 -15.44 9.71
C ARG A 94 -32.60 -14.24 10.52
N GLU A 95 -32.44 -14.43 11.83
CA GLU A 95 -31.80 -13.43 12.68
C GLU A 95 -30.35 -13.18 12.24
N ARG A 96 -29.97 -11.91 12.20
CA ARG A 96 -28.63 -11.46 11.82
C ARG A 96 -27.84 -11.08 13.06
N PRO A 97 -26.59 -11.51 13.21
CA PRO A 97 -25.66 -10.87 14.13
C PRO A 97 -25.50 -9.41 13.70
N VAL A 98 -25.97 -8.47 14.52
CA VAL A 98 -25.74 -7.05 14.27
C VAL A 98 -24.41 -6.69 14.91
N ILE A 99 -23.41 -6.41 14.09
CA ILE A 99 -22.17 -5.80 14.58
C ILE A 99 -22.50 -4.38 15.05
N PRO A 100 -22.16 -3.99 16.29
CA PRO A 100 -22.19 -2.59 16.69
C PRO A 100 -21.23 -1.80 15.80
N LYS A 101 -21.80 -1.14 14.78
CA LYS A 101 -21.04 -0.29 13.87
C LYS A 101 -20.51 0.88 14.70
N SER A 102 -19.19 0.99 14.81
CA SER A 102 -18.56 2.22 15.26
C SER A 102 -19.05 3.36 14.38
N GLY A 103 -19.24 4.56 14.91
CA GLY A 103 -19.66 5.74 14.14
C GLY A 103 -18.70 6.10 13.01
N ARG A 104 -18.72 5.36 11.89
CA ARG A 104 -17.75 5.46 10.79
C ARG A 104 -17.71 6.85 10.17
N LEU A 105 -18.87 7.52 10.10
CA LEU A 105 -18.98 8.90 9.62
C LEU A 105 -18.37 9.90 10.62
N ALA A 106 -18.40 9.58 11.92
CA ALA A 106 -17.73 10.35 12.96
C ALA A 106 -16.21 10.09 12.96
N ALA A 107 -15.71 8.97 12.41
CA ALA A 107 -14.28 8.72 12.28
C ALA A 107 -13.59 9.63 11.24
N VAL A 108 -14.33 10.15 10.24
CA VAL A 108 -13.75 10.93 9.11
C VAL A 108 -14.30 12.34 8.97
N GLY A 109 -13.45 13.31 8.63
CA GLY A 109 -13.88 14.69 8.38
C GLY A 109 -14.86 14.82 7.19
N VAL A 110 -15.45 16.02 7.03
CA VAL A 110 -16.44 16.33 5.96
C VAL A 110 -15.97 15.87 4.58
N LEU A 111 -14.70 16.13 4.22
CA LEU A 111 -14.14 15.72 2.92
C LEU A 111 -14.20 14.20 2.72
N GLY A 112 -13.85 13.40 3.73
CA GLY A 112 -13.95 11.95 3.66
C GLY A 112 -15.39 11.47 3.48
N ARG A 113 -16.37 12.16 4.08
CA ARG A 113 -17.80 11.86 3.87
C ARG A 113 -18.29 12.23 2.47
N ILE A 114 -17.81 13.32 1.88
CA ILE A 114 -18.12 13.66 0.48
C ILE A 114 -17.58 12.57 -0.45
N VAL A 115 -16.34 12.11 -0.22
CA VAL A 115 -15.77 11.00 -1.01
C VAL A 115 -16.62 9.73 -0.89
N ASP A 116 -17.13 9.36 0.29
CA ASP A 116 -18.06 8.22 0.45
C ASP A 116 -19.35 8.41 -0.36
N VAL A 117 -19.96 9.59 -0.33
CA VAL A 117 -21.16 9.86 -1.13
C VAL A 117 -20.86 9.73 -2.62
N LEU A 118 -19.76 10.29 -3.10
CA LEU A 118 -19.35 10.17 -4.51
C LEU A 118 -19.07 8.72 -4.91
N MET A 119 -18.44 7.93 -4.03
CA MET A 119 -18.20 6.50 -4.26
C MET A 119 -19.50 5.67 -4.28
N ARG A 120 -20.51 6.06 -3.50
CA ARG A 120 -21.84 5.43 -3.55
C ARG A 120 -22.60 5.82 -4.81
N LEU A 121 -22.54 7.08 -5.21
CA LEU A 121 -23.17 7.55 -6.45
C LEU A 121 -22.52 6.95 -7.68
N SER A 122 -21.21 6.67 -7.65
CA SER A 122 -20.52 6.04 -8.78
C SER A 122 -21.07 4.64 -9.10
N LEU A 123 -21.64 3.92 -8.13
CA LEU A 123 -22.35 2.64 -8.33
C LEU A 123 -23.59 2.74 -9.23
N LEU A 124 -24.12 3.94 -9.47
CA LEU A 124 -25.22 4.14 -10.42
C LEU A 124 -24.75 4.10 -11.88
N ILE A 125 -23.46 4.36 -12.11
CA ILE A 125 -22.88 4.49 -13.45
C ILE A 125 -21.93 3.32 -13.73
N ARG A 126 -21.21 2.83 -12.72
CA ARG A 126 -20.31 1.68 -12.83
C ARG A 126 -21.05 0.36 -12.60
N GLY A 127 -20.47 -0.73 -13.10
CA GLY A 127 -20.91 -2.08 -12.78
C GLY A 127 -20.95 -2.34 -11.28
N ALA A 128 -21.99 -3.03 -10.80
CA ALA A 128 -22.15 -3.37 -9.38
C ALA A 128 -22.79 -4.75 -9.21
N VAL A 129 -22.50 -5.40 -8.09
CA VAL A 129 -23.13 -6.65 -7.70
C VAL A 129 -24.62 -6.39 -7.44
N PRO A 130 -25.53 -7.15 -8.09
CA PRO A 130 -26.97 -6.98 -7.91
C PRO A 130 -27.41 -7.17 -6.45
N GLY A 131 -28.44 -6.43 -6.07
CA GLY A 131 -29.03 -6.53 -4.74
C GLY A 131 -29.51 -7.95 -4.43
N GLY A 132 -29.08 -8.49 -3.29
CA GLY A 132 -29.45 -9.83 -2.83
C GLY A 132 -28.46 -10.94 -3.19
N VAL A 133 -27.44 -10.67 -4.02
CA VAL A 133 -26.39 -11.67 -4.34
C VAL A 133 -25.65 -12.09 -3.07
N ALA A 134 -25.16 -11.16 -2.24
CA ALA A 134 -24.51 -11.50 -0.97
C ALA A 134 -25.39 -12.37 -0.05
N ALA A 135 -26.68 -12.05 0.04
CA ALA A 135 -27.65 -12.82 0.81
C ALA A 135 -27.88 -14.24 0.26
N ALA A 136 -27.93 -14.37 -1.08
CA ALA A 136 -28.05 -15.66 -1.74
C ALA A 136 -26.76 -16.48 -1.59
N ALA A 137 -25.60 -15.85 -1.77
CA ALA A 137 -24.29 -16.45 -1.54
C ALA A 137 -24.15 -16.98 -0.11
N ALA A 138 -24.57 -16.22 0.91
CA ALA A 138 -24.56 -16.67 2.30
C ALA A 138 -25.47 -17.89 2.54
N THR A 139 -26.62 -17.96 1.85
CA THR A 139 -27.50 -19.14 1.91
C THR A 139 -26.87 -20.34 1.24
N ARG A 140 -26.28 -20.14 0.06
CA ARG A 140 -25.66 -21.20 -0.74
C ARG A 140 -24.40 -21.74 -0.09
N TYR A 141 -23.52 -20.87 0.39
CA TYR A 141 -22.32 -21.22 1.15
C TYR A 141 -22.68 -22.09 2.34
N ARG A 142 -23.57 -21.62 3.21
CA ARG A 142 -24.01 -22.39 4.38
C ARG A 142 -24.62 -23.74 4.02
N ASP A 143 -25.50 -23.79 3.02
CA ASP A 143 -26.27 -25.00 2.72
C ASP A 143 -25.48 -26.04 1.89
N ARG A 144 -24.43 -25.63 1.18
CA ARG A 144 -23.74 -26.50 0.19
C ARG A 144 -22.23 -26.64 0.39
N ILE A 145 -21.60 -25.74 1.15
CA ILE A 145 -20.13 -25.65 1.25
C ILE A 145 -19.69 -25.71 2.72
N ASP A 146 -20.32 -24.93 3.60
CA ASP A 146 -19.90 -24.82 4.99
C ASP A 146 -20.15 -26.14 5.77
N THR A 147 -19.07 -26.71 6.30
CA THR A 147 -19.14 -27.91 7.16
C THR A 147 -19.36 -27.56 8.64
N GLY A 148 -19.18 -26.29 9.01
CA GLY A 148 -19.26 -25.79 10.38
C GLY A 148 -18.04 -26.10 11.26
N THR A 149 -17.22 -27.09 10.92
CA THR A 149 -16.12 -27.60 11.76
C THR A 149 -14.75 -27.52 11.12
N THR A 150 -14.68 -27.34 9.79
CA THR A 150 -13.40 -27.26 9.06
C THR A 150 -13.33 -26.01 8.20
N ALA A 151 -12.11 -25.60 7.88
CA ALA A 151 -11.77 -24.57 6.92
C ALA A 151 -10.60 -25.05 6.05
N THR A 152 -10.50 -24.56 4.82
CA THR A 152 -9.45 -24.98 3.88
C THR A 152 -8.46 -23.84 3.62
N TYR A 153 -7.17 -24.16 3.61
CA TYR A 153 -6.14 -23.25 3.08
C TYR A 153 -5.34 -23.96 1.98
N TYR A 154 -4.80 -23.15 1.07
CA TYR A 154 -3.92 -23.62 0.02
C TYR A 154 -2.48 -23.19 0.31
N GLY A 155 -1.61 -24.16 0.55
CA GLY A 155 -0.23 -23.95 0.96
C GLY A 155 0.74 -24.06 -0.22
N ARG A 156 1.64 -23.08 -0.36
CA ARG A 156 2.76 -23.10 -1.32
C ARG A 156 4.06 -22.82 -0.57
N VAL A 157 5.09 -23.62 -0.84
CA VAL A 157 6.43 -23.44 -0.27
C VAL A 157 7.40 -23.03 -1.38
N VAL A 158 8.15 -21.95 -1.17
CA VAL A 158 9.17 -21.44 -2.10
C VAL A 158 10.47 -21.23 -1.33
N ARG A 159 11.61 -21.57 -1.93
CA ARG A 159 12.94 -21.33 -1.35
C ARG A 159 13.65 -20.29 -2.21
N GLU A 160 13.84 -19.08 -1.68
CA GLU A 160 14.34 -17.94 -2.45
C GLU A 160 15.04 -16.92 -1.55
N GLY A 161 16.15 -16.34 -2.02
CA GLY A 161 16.88 -15.27 -1.32
C GLY A 161 17.36 -15.66 0.09
N GLY A 162 17.67 -16.93 0.32
CA GLY A 162 18.05 -17.48 1.63
C GLY A 162 16.87 -17.67 2.61
N TYR A 163 15.64 -17.50 2.14
CA TYR A 163 14.43 -17.77 2.93
C TYR A 163 13.70 -19.02 2.44
N VAL A 164 13.05 -19.72 3.38
CA VAL A 164 11.96 -20.67 3.10
C VAL A 164 10.63 -19.96 3.33
N VAL A 165 9.91 -19.71 2.25
CA VAL A 165 8.69 -18.91 2.20
C VAL A 165 7.47 -19.84 2.22
N LEU A 166 6.70 -19.79 3.31
CA LEU A 166 5.45 -20.53 3.47
C LEU A 166 4.26 -19.62 3.17
N GLN A 167 3.66 -19.75 1.98
CA GLN A 167 2.47 -19.00 1.59
C GLN A 167 1.20 -19.80 1.91
N TYR A 168 0.29 -19.19 2.67
CA TYR A 168 -1.04 -19.71 2.99
C TYR A 168 -2.07 -18.84 2.26
N TRP A 169 -2.81 -19.42 1.33
CA TRP A 169 -3.87 -18.76 0.58
C TRP A 169 -5.24 -19.19 1.10
N PHE A 170 -6.12 -18.22 1.28
CA PHE A 170 -7.47 -18.42 1.82
C PHE A 170 -8.49 -18.00 0.78
N PHE A 171 -9.40 -18.92 0.46
CA PHE A 171 -10.46 -18.68 -0.49
C PHE A 171 -11.79 -18.50 0.23
N TYR A 172 -12.50 -17.41 -0.04
CA TYR A 172 -13.83 -17.13 0.51
C TYR A 172 -14.87 -17.14 -0.61
N ALA A 173 -16.07 -17.65 -0.36
CA ALA A 173 -17.09 -17.75 -1.41
C ALA A 173 -17.65 -16.39 -1.86
N MET A 174 -17.60 -15.37 -0.98
CA MET A 174 -18.16 -14.04 -1.20
C MET A 174 -17.47 -13.04 -0.28
N ASN A 175 -17.15 -11.86 -0.81
CA ASN A 175 -16.86 -10.64 -0.08
C ASN A 175 -18.14 -9.79 -0.02
N ASP A 176 -18.71 -9.58 1.17
CA ASP A 176 -19.97 -8.87 1.39
C ASP A 176 -19.77 -7.56 2.20
N TRP A 177 -18.58 -6.99 2.08
CA TRP A 177 -18.15 -5.83 2.86
C TRP A 177 -19.09 -4.63 2.71
N ARG A 178 -19.57 -4.31 1.50
CA ARG A 178 -20.51 -3.20 1.25
C ARG A 178 -21.89 -3.49 1.79
N SER A 179 -22.45 -4.65 1.47
CA SER A 179 -23.86 -4.97 1.74
C SER A 179 -24.15 -5.28 3.21
N VAL A 180 -23.20 -5.89 3.92
CA VAL A 180 -23.37 -6.28 5.33
C VAL A 180 -22.66 -5.29 6.26
N TYR A 181 -21.40 -4.98 5.98
CA TYR A 181 -20.54 -4.21 6.90
C TYR A 181 -20.46 -2.71 6.57
N GLY A 182 -20.94 -2.28 5.40
CA GLY A 182 -20.96 -0.88 4.98
C GLY A 182 -19.63 -0.38 4.40
N GLY A 183 -18.78 -1.31 3.99
CA GLY A 183 -17.53 -1.11 3.26
C GLY A 183 -17.72 -0.65 1.81
N VAL A 184 -16.67 -0.85 1.01
CA VAL A 184 -16.55 -0.30 -0.35
C VAL A 184 -17.28 -1.14 -1.39
N ASN A 185 -17.15 -2.45 -1.31
CA ASN A 185 -17.53 -3.37 -2.38
C ASN A 185 -18.19 -4.65 -1.87
N ASP A 186 -18.93 -5.29 -2.77
CA ASP A 186 -19.28 -6.71 -2.70
C ASP A 186 -18.69 -7.41 -3.94
N HIS A 187 -18.25 -8.66 -3.83
CA HIS A 187 -17.96 -9.51 -4.99
C HIS A 187 -18.01 -11.01 -4.64
N GLU A 188 -18.40 -11.82 -5.62
CA GLU A 188 -18.26 -13.27 -5.51
C GLU A 188 -16.78 -13.66 -5.53
N ALA A 189 -16.42 -14.67 -4.74
CA ALA A 189 -15.07 -15.11 -4.47
C ALA A 189 -14.17 -14.06 -3.81
N ASP A 190 -13.26 -14.51 -2.95
CA ASP A 190 -12.17 -13.69 -2.43
C ASP A 190 -10.91 -14.53 -2.23
N TRP A 191 -9.74 -13.92 -2.45
CA TRP A 191 -8.44 -14.59 -2.31
C TRP A 191 -7.50 -13.72 -1.49
N GLU A 192 -7.27 -14.16 -0.26
CA GLU A 192 -6.37 -13.52 0.69
C GLU A 192 -5.19 -14.43 1.03
N LYS A 193 -4.13 -13.88 1.65
CA LYS A 193 -2.95 -14.66 2.00
C LYS A 193 -2.22 -14.19 3.25
N VAL A 194 -1.59 -15.15 3.91
CA VAL A 194 -0.56 -14.93 4.93
C VAL A 194 0.71 -15.63 4.47
N THR A 195 1.87 -15.06 4.77
CA THR A 195 3.16 -15.66 4.43
C THR A 195 4.09 -15.63 5.63
N VAL A 196 4.60 -16.79 6.00
CA VAL A 196 5.63 -16.95 7.04
C VAL A 196 6.97 -17.18 6.35
N TYR A 197 7.98 -16.44 6.75
CA TYR A 197 9.34 -16.55 6.22
C TYR A 197 10.21 -17.20 7.28
N LEU A 198 10.84 -18.30 6.91
CA LEU A 198 11.76 -19.05 7.74
C LEU A 198 13.19 -18.92 7.21
N VAL A 199 14.15 -19.11 8.09
CA VAL A 199 15.54 -19.40 7.74
C VAL A 199 15.84 -20.84 8.14
N GLU A 200 16.59 -21.54 7.29
CA GLU A 200 17.14 -22.85 7.59
C GLU A 200 18.48 -22.67 8.32
N GLU A 201 18.55 -23.16 9.54
CA GLU A 201 19.73 -23.10 10.39
C GLU A 201 20.72 -24.21 10.03
N GLU A 202 22.00 -24.07 10.40
CA GLU A 202 23.05 -25.06 10.08
C GLU A 202 22.75 -26.47 10.61
N ASN A 203 21.98 -26.56 11.69
CA ASN A 203 21.54 -27.83 12.29
C ASN A 203 20.36 -28.50 11.54
N GLY A 204 19.85 -27.87 10.48
CA GLY A 204 18.69 -28.31 9.69
C GLY A 204 17.34 -27.98 10.31
N GLU A 205 17.30 -27.19 11.39
CA GLU A 205 16.06 -26.65 11.95
C GLU A 205 15.61 -25.42 11.17
N TYR A 206 14.31 -25.12 11.24
CA TYR A 206 13.74 -23.94 10.59
C TYR A 206 13.31 -22.94 11.65
N ARG A 207 13.84 -21.72 11.57
CA ARG A 207 13.46 -20.62 12.48
C ARG A 207 12.62 -19.59 11.74
N PRO A 208 11.40 -19.27 12.23
CA PRO A 208 10.61 -18.20 11.67
C PRO A 208 11.21 -16.82 12.00
N VAL A 209 11.28 -15.96 11.00
CA VAL A 209 11.91 -14.63 11.09
C VAL A 209 10.95 -13.49 10.76
N TRP A 210 10.01 -13.71 9.83
CA TRP A 210 9.03 -12.70 9.44
C TRP A 210 7.66 -13.33 9.18
N VAL A 211 6.61 -12.52 9.35
CA VAL A 211 5.26 -12.83 8.86
C VAL A 211 4.71 -11.62 8.12
N GLY A 212 4.06 -11.84 6.98
CA GLY A 212 3.33 -10.83 6.21
C GLY A 212 1.90 -11.27 5.98
N ALA A 213 0.94 -10.34 6.05
CA ALA A 213 -0.48 -10.64 5.90
C ALA A 213 -1.13 -9.66 4.90
N SER A 214 -1.92 -10.17 3.95
CA SER A 214 -2.55 -9.34 2.93
C SER A 214 -3.62 -8.43 3.51
N SER A 215 -3.52 -7.14 3.23
CA SER A 215 -4.52 -6.15 3.58
C SER A 215 -4.71 -5.30 2.34
N HIS A 216 -5.81 -5.49 1.61
CA HIS A 216 -6.12 -4.75 0.38
C HIS A 216 -4.90 -4.67 -0.57
N GLU A 217 -4.60 -3.46 -1.06
CA GLU A 217 -3.49 -3.13 -1.95
C GLU A 217 -2.22 -2.68 -1.21
N TYR A 218 -2.11 -2.94 0.11
CA TYR A 218 -0.90 -2.59 0.87
C TYR A 218 0.29 -3.49 0.45
N LEU A 219 1.49 -2.92 0.46
CA LEU A 219 2.73 -3.55 -0.01
C LEU A 219 3.94 -3.07 0.80
N GLY A 220 5.00 -3.88 0.80
CA GLY A 220 6.30 -3.51 1.33
C GLY A 220 6.40 -3.59 2.86
N ASP A 221 7.27 -2.75 3.43
CA ASP A 221 7.75 -2.90 4.81
C ASP A 221 6.64 -2.90 5.87
N ASP A 222 5.63 -2.05 5.70
CA ASP A 222 4.55 -1.90 6.68
C ASP A 222 3.64 -3.14 6.78
N LEU A 223 3.68 -4.04 5.77
CA LEU A 223 2.86 -5.25 5.70
C LEU A 223 3.44 -6.42 6.52
N ARG A 224 4.74 -6.41 6.84
CA ARG A 224 5.40 -7.48 7.59
C ARG A 224 5.65 -7.11 9.05
N ARG A 225 5.73 -8.14 9.90
CA ARG A 225 6.20 -8.07 11.29
C ARG A 225 7.35 -9.05 11.47
N ARG A 226 8.36 -8.64 12.25
CA ARG A 226 9.43 -9.55 12.64
C ARG A 226 8.86 -10.56 13.63
N TRP A 227 9.39 -11.77 13.64
CA TRP A 227 8.83 -12.84 14.46
C TRP A 227 8.91 -12.57 15.97
N ASP A 228 9.91 -11.81 16.40
CA ASP A 228 10.14 -11.37 17.77
C ASP A 228 9.49 -10.01 18.09
N ASP A 229 8.67 -9.45 17.19
CA ASP A 229 7.93 -8.21 17.46
C ASP A 229 7.01 -8.42 18.68
N PRO A 230 7.14 -7.62 19.76
CA PRO A 230 6.33 -7.78 20.96
C PRO A 230 4.83 -7.57 20.72
N GLU A 231 4.45 -6.87 19.65
CA GLU A 231 3.04 -6.67 19.27
C GLU A 231 2.49 -7.83 18.42
N LEU A 232 3.33 -8.72 17.90
CA LEU A 232 2.89 -9.87 17.11
C LEU A 232 2.32 -10.97 18.02
N HIS A 233 1.00 -11.13 17.97
CA HIS A 233 0.30 -12.19 18.68
C HIS A 233 0.57 -13.56 18.04
N ARG A 234 0.88 -14.55 18.87
CA ARG A 234 1.22 -15.93 18.45
C ARG A 234 0.65 -16.94 19.45
N ASP A 235 0.31 -18.12 18.94
CA ASP A 235 0.00 -19.32 19.72
C ASP A 235 1.05 -20.38 19.41
N GLY A 236 2.09 -20.50 20.26
CA GLY A 236 3.28 -21.28 19.93
C GLY A 236 3.96 -20.77 18.65
N ASN A 237 4.04 -21.63 17.63
CA ASN A 237 4.62 -21.30 16.32
C ASN A 237 3.59 -20.77 15.30
N HIS A 238 2.35 -20.52 15.74
CA HIS A 238 1.23 -20.12 14.89
C HIS A 238 0.98 -18.61 15.01
N PRO A 239 1.21 -17.80 13.95
CA PRO A 239 0.92 -16.37 14.01
C PRO A 239 -0.59 -16.13 14.05
N ILE A 240 -1.03 -15.25 14.94
CA ILE A 240 -2.45 -14.88 15.09
C ILE A 240 -2.72 -13.67 14.21
N ILE A 241 -3.68 -13.81 13.29
CA ILE A 241 -4.04 -12.81 12.31
C ILE A 241 -5.53 -12.47 12.46
N TYR A 242 -5.85 -11.18 12.46
CA TYR A 242 -7.21 -10.69 12.64
C TYR A 242 -7.85 -10.39 11.30
N VAL A 243 -8.98 -11.04 11.00
CA VAL A 243 -9.65 -10.93 9.70
C VAL A 243 -10.72 -9.85 9.72
N GLY A 244 -10.66 -8.94 8.75
CA GLY A 244 -11.65 -7.89 8.52
C GLY A 244 -12.99 -8.46 8.09
N ALA A 245 -14.06 -8.09 8.80
CA ALA A 245 -15.39 -8.63 8.55
C ALA A 245 -15.90 -8.32 7.14
N GLY A 246 -16.20 -9.36 6.37
CA GLY A 246 -16.66 -9.32 4.98
C GLY A 246 -15.64 -8.88 3.94
N SER A 247 -14.65 -8.05 4.29
CA SER A 247 -13.55 -7.68 3.38
C SER A 247 -12.42 -8.71 3.33
N HIS A 248 -12.35 -9.57 4.35
CA HIS A 248 -11.32 -10.57 4.58
C HIS A 248 -9.89 -10.05 4.70
N SER A 249 -9.70 -8.72 4.76
CA SER A 249 -8.38 -8.12 4.92
C SER A 249 -7.74 -8.61 6.22
N HIS A 250 -6.45 -8.93 6.17
CA HIS A 250 -5.72 -9.40 7.33
C HIS A 250 -5.01 -8.25 8.07
N GLN A 251 -5.16 -8.24 9.40
CA GLN A 251 -4.55 -7.27 10.28
C GLN A 251 -3.68 -7.97 11.33
N MET A 252 -2.54 -7.36 11.66
CA MET A 252 -1.62 -7.89 12.67
C MET A 252 -2.14 -7.67 14.10
N LEU A 253 -3.01 -6.68 14.30
CA LEU A 253 -3.57 -6.31 15.61
C LEU A 253 -5.10 -6.29 15.56
N PRO A 254 -5.78 -6.56 16.69
CA PRO A 254 -7.23 -6.46 16.73
C PRO A 254 -7.70 -5.00 16.74
N GLY A 255 -8.77 -4.69 16.01
CA GLY A 255 -9.45 -3.41 16.10
C GLY A 255 -10.27 -3.03 14.87
N ASP A 256 -10.74 -1.77 14.88
CA ASP A 256 -11.45 -1.14 13.78
C ASP A 256 -10.45 -0.29 12.99
N TYR A 257 -10.31 -0.59 11.70
CA TYR A 257 -9.34 0.01 10.80
C TYR A 257 -10.03 0.91 9.80
N LEU A 258 -9.58 2.16 9.70
CA LEU A 258 -10.09 3.09 8.71
C LEU A 258 -9.32 2.89 7.41
N ILE A 259 -10.06 2.78 6.31
CA ILE A 259 -9.46 2.66 5.00
C ILE A 259 -9.05 4.04 4.50
N GLN A 260 -7.80 4.13 4.10
CA GLN A 260 -7.25 5.33 3.51
C GLN A 260 -7.21 5.11 2.01
N VAL A 261 -7.94 5.95 1.28
CA VAL A 261 -7.86 5.96 -0.18
C VAL A 261 -6.85 7.04 -0.56
N ASP A 262 -5.97 6.72 -1.50
CA ASP A 262 -5.11 7.68 -2.18
C ASP A 262 -5.60 7.83 -3.62
N PRO A 263 -6.57 8.73 -3.89
CA PRO A 263 -7.28 8.77 -5.15
C PRO A 263 -6.31 9.00 -6.30
N ALA A 264 -6.40 8.19 -7.36
CA ALA A 264 -5.43 8.18 -8.44
C ALA A 264 -5.15 9.56 -9.05
N PHE A 265 -6.20 10.37 -9.20
CA PHE A 265 -6.18 11.73 -9.74
C PHE A 265 -5.51 12.76 -8.80
N LEU A 266 -5.46 12.49 -7.49
CA LEU A 266 -4.80 13.35 -6.50
C LEU A 266 -3.36 12.91 -6.19
N ARG A 267 -2.93 11.71 -6.62
CA ARG A 267 -1.60 11.16 -6.29
C ARG A 267 -0.45 12.12 -6.66
N GLY A 268 -0.53 12.81 -7.80
CA GLY A 268 0.49 13.78 -8.23
C GLY A 268 0.59 14.99 -7.30
N VAL A 269 -0.57 15.61 -7.00
CA VAL A 269 -0.68 16.77 -6.10
C VAL A 269 -0.29 16.40 -4.68
N LEU A 270 -0.78 15.27 -4.17
CA LEU A 270 -0.45 14.75 -2.84
C LEU A 270 1.03 14.41 -2.73
N ARG A 271 1.68 13.84 -3.76
CA ARG A 271 3.14 13.62 -3.77
C ARG A 271 3.93 14.92 -3.76
N ALA A 272 3.54 15.90 -4.57
CA ALA A 272 4.19 17.21 -4.60
C ALA A 272 4.06 17.92 -3.23
N TRP A 273 2.85 17.89 -2.65
CA TRP A 273 2.59 18.41 -1.33
C TRP A 273 3.35 17.66 -0.23
N ARG A 274 3.42 16.32 -0.28
CA ARG A 274 4.21 15.49 0.64
C ARG A 274 5.71 15.81 0.56
N ARG A 275 6.26 16.03 -0.64
CA ARG A 275 7.67 16.44 -0.81
C ARG A 275 7.91 17.84 -0.24
N PHE A 276 6.98 18.76 -0.47
CA PHE A 276 7.05 20.11 0.09
C PHE A 276 6.98 20.07 1.62
N THR A 277 5.98 19.40 2.20
CA THR A 277 5.83 19.31 3.66
C THR A 277 6.93 18.50 4.33
N ALA A 278 7.47 17.46 3.69
CA ALA A 278 8.62 16.71 4.22
C ALA A 278 9.87 17.57 4.43
N ARG A 279 9.97 18.73 3.74
CA ARG A 279 11.05 19.70 3.91
C ARG A 279 10.85 20.62 5.13
N PHE A 280 9.62 20.80 5.59
CA PHE A 280 9.25 21.84 6.55
C PHE A 280 8.51 21.34 7.81
N LEU A 281 7.98 20.12 7.81
CA LEU A 281 7.16 19.57 8.90
C LEU A 281 7.73 18.23 9.42
N PRO A 282 7.69 17.99 10.75
CA PRO A 282 8.19 16.76 11.37
C PRO A 282 7.37 15.52 10.94
N SER A 283 8.06 14.37 10.87
CA SER A 283 7.55 13.08 10.35
C SER A 283 6.18 12.65 10.91
N SER A 284 5.89 12.97 12.17
CA SER A 284 4.66 12.64 12.89
C SER A 284 3.41 13.40 12.41
N SER A 285 3.58 14.46 11.61
CA SER A 285 2.49 15.33 11.13
C SER A 285 2.08 15.08 9.67
N ARG A 286 2.63 14.03 9.04
CA ARG A 286 2.37 13.70 7.63
C ARG A 286 0.92 13.25 7.44
N LEU A 287 0.22 13.93 6.53
CA LEU A 287 -1.12 13.57 6.08
C LEU A 287 -1.10 12.18 5.41
N ARG A 288 -1.73 11.21 6.06
CA ARG A 288 -1.90 9.83 5.57
C ARG A 288 -3.19 9.74 4.75
N GLY A 289 -3.06 9.93 3.43
CA GLY A 289 -4.18 9.84 2.47
C GLY A 289 -5.41 10.69 2.84
N ILE A 290 -6.53 10.41 2.19
CA ILE A 290 -7.85 10.88 2.65
C ILE A 290 -8.53 9.65 3.26
N GLY A 291 -8.77 9.67 4.57
CA GLY A 291 -9.55 8.63 5.24
C GLY A 291 -10.98 8.64 4.70
N VAL A 292 -11.41 7.51 4.13
CA VAL A 292 -12.78 7.31 3.65
C VAL A 292 -13.51 6.49 4.72
N PRO A 293 -14.80 6.73 5.02
CA PRO A 293 -15.53 6.09 6.12
C PRO A 293 -15.90 4.62 5.84
N PHE A 294 -14.98 3.88 5.25
CA PHE A 294 -15.01 2.43 5.16
C PHE A 294 -14.14 1.88 6.28
N VAL A 295 -14.73 0.98 7.06
CA VAL A 295 -14.10 0.41 8.25
C VAL A 295 -13.95 -1.08 8.04
N ASP A 296 -12.75 -1.58 8.26
CA ASP A 296 -12.50 -3.00 8.46
C ASP A 296 -12.63 -3.32 9.93
N TYR A 297 -13.54 -4.22 10.24
CA TYR A 297 -13.75 -4.72 11.59
C TYR A 297 -12.92 -5.99 11.76
N ALA A 298 -11.71 -5.87 12.29
CA ALA A 298 -10.80 -6.98 12.54
C ALA A 298 -10.67 -7.19 14.06
N ARG A 299 -11.79 -7.44 14.75
CA ARG A 299 -11.87 -7.42 16.22
C ARG A 299 -11.41 -8.72 16.87
N GLY A 300 -11.52 -9.84 16.17
CA GLY A 300 -11.16 -11.16 16.68
C GLY A 300 -12.03 -11.67 17.83
N ASP A 301 -13.28 -11.21 17.93
CA ASP A 301 -14.26 -11.58 18.97
C ASP A 301 -15.30 -12.64 18.52
N GLY A 302 -15.05 -13.24 17.35
CA GLY A 302 -15.83 -14.29 16.71
C GLY A 302 -15.09 -15.63 16.63
N VAL A 303 -15.28 -16.36 15.53
CA VAL A 303 -14.74 -17.71 15.32
C VAL A 303 -13.22 -17.66 15.15
N ARG A 304 -12.52 -18.60 15.80
CA ARG A 304 -11.09 -18.86 15.64
C ARG A 304 -10.90 -20.05 14.68
N VAL A 305 -10.19 -19.81 13.60
CA VAL A 305 -9.86 -20.85 12.58
C VAL A 305 -8.38 -21.18 12.65
N GLY A 306 -8.06 -22.47 12.76
CA GLY A 306 -6.71 -22.99 12.80
C GLY A 306 -6.41 -23.82 14.06
N PRO A 307 -5.13 -24.09 14.37
CA PRO A 307 -4.73 -25.02 15.43
C PRO A 307 -5.35 -24.65 16.78
N GLY A 308 -6.21 -25.50 17.34
CA GLY A 308 -6.91 -25.26 18.61
C GLY A 308 -8.14 -24.33 18.55
N GLY A 309 -8.64 -24.01 17.35
CA GLY A 309 -9.85 -23.17 17.15
C GLY A 309 -11.13 -23.98 17.00
N GLU A 310 -12.28 -23.30 16.88
CA GLU A 310 -13.57 -23.96 16.61
C GLU A 310 -13.62 -24.60 15.22
N ARG A 311 -12.82 -24.09 14.27
CA ARG A 311 -12.65 -24.69 12.94
C ARG A 311 -11.21 -25.10 12.71
N THR A 312 -10.99 -26.35 12.33
CA THR A 312 -9.65 -26.87 12.05
C THR A 312 -9.28 -26.76 10.57
N TRP A 313 -7.97 -26.68 10.30
CA TRP A 313 -7.47 -26.58 8.94
C TRP A 313 -7.51 -27.92 8.20
N THR A 314 -7.93 -27.87 6.94
CA THR A 314 -7.69 -28.88 5.92
C THR A 314 -6.68 -28.29 4.91
N PRO A 315 -5.42 -28.73 4.93
CA PRO A 315 -4.39 -28.20 4.05
C PRO A 315 -4.46 -28.79 2.65
N VAL A 316 -4.30 -27.96 1.62
CA VAL A 316 -4.15 -28.37 0.22
C VAL A 316 -2.85 -27.81 -0.33
N LEU A 317 -1.92 -28.66 -0.78
CA LEU A 317 -0.69 -28.19 -1.42
C LEU A 317 -0.98 -27.67 -2.83
N ILE A 318 -0.44 -26.50 -3.14
CA ILE A 318 -0.47 -25.90 -4.48
C ILE A 318 0.89 -25.35 -4.88
N ASP A 319 1.14 -25.29 -6.18
CA ASP A 319 2.38 -24.82 -6.76
C ASP A 319 2.15 -24.31 -8.20
N ASP A 320 3.24 -24.05 -8.92
CA ASP A 320 3.20 -23.61 -10.33
C ASP A 320 2.77 -24.71 -11.31
N THR A 321 2.69 -25.96 -10.87
CA THR A 321 2.31 -27.13 -11.68
C THR A 321 0.86 -27.55 -11.48
N THR A 322 0.22 -27.08 -10.40
CA THR A 322 -1.17 -27.37 -10.06
C THR A 322 -2.11 -26.94 -11.21
N PRO A 323 -2.88 -27.88 -11.82
CA PRO A 323 -3.56 -27.64 -13.09
C PRO A 323 -4.48 -26.43 -13.11
N TRP A 324 -5.37 -26.28 -12.13
CA TRP A 324 -6.34 -25.17 -12.09
C TRP A 324 -5.68 -23.84 -11.71
N VAL A 325 -4.61 -23.86 -10.91
CA VAL A 325 -3.83 -22.66 -10.53
C VAL A 325 -3.12 -22.07 -11.74
N ARG A 326 -2.54 -22.94 -12.58
CA ARG A 326 -1.85 -22.53 -13.81
C ARG A 326 -2.81 -22.27 -14.96
N GLY A 327 -3.81 -23.12 -15.12
CA GLY A 327 -4.64 -23.21 -16.32
C GLY A 327 -5.80 -22.23 -16.39
N TYR A 328 -6.31 -21.73 -15.25
CA TYR A 328 -7.43 -20.80 -15.22
C TYR A 328 -7.00 -19.38 -14.84
N ARG A 329 -7.10 -18.45 -15.81
CA ARG A 329 -6.78 -17.02 -15.64
C ARG A 329 -8.01 -16.12 -15.44
N GLY A 330 -9.20 -16.68 -15.64
CA GLY A 330 -10.47 -15.96 -15.52
C GLY A 330 -10.81 -15.56 -14.09
N LEU A 331 -11.94 -14.87 -13.96
CA LEU A 331 -12.43 -14.42 -12.65
C LEU A 331 -13.10 -15.58 -11.92
N TRP A 332 -12.91 -15.64 -10.61
CA TRP A 332 -13.49 -16.66 -9.73
C TRP A 332 -14.92 -16.33 -9.29
N GLY A 333 -15.53 -15.30 -9.87
CA GLY A 333 -16.90 -14.89 -9.65
C GLY A 333 -17.35 -13.90 -10.72
N ARG A 334 -18.56 -13.35 -10.56
CA ARG A 334 -19.19 -12.49 -11.58
C ARG A 334 -18.31 -11.33 -12.07
N ASN A 335 -18.21 -11.17 -13.40
CA ASN A 335 -17.67 -9.95 -14.00
C ASN A 335 -18.74 -8.85 -14.03
N THR A 336 -18.73 -7.94 -13.06
CA THR A 336 -19.67 -6.81 -13.03
C THR A 336 -19.34 -5.71 -14.04
N ARG A 337 -18.17 -5.77 -14.69
CA ARG A 337 -17.62 -4.71 -15.54
C ARG A 337 -17.42 -3.38 -14.79
N ASP A 338 -17.20 -3.46 -13.48
CA ASP A 338 -16.76 -2.31 -12.68
C ASP A 338 -15.34 -1.88 -13.09
N TRP A 339 -15.20 -0.70 -13.65
CA TRP A 339 -13.90 -0.15 -14.07
C TRP A 339 -12.99 0.27 -12.89
N PHE A 340 -13.52 0.28 -11.66
CA PHE A 340 -12.73 0.45 -10.44
C PHE A 340 -12.32 -0.88 -9.80
N ASP A 341 -12.69 -2.02 -10.41
CA ASP A 341 -12.42 -3.39 -9.95
C ASP A 341 -12.94 -3.74 -8.54
N GLY A 342 -13.65 -2.82 -7.87
CA GLY A 342 -14.17 -3.02 -6.52
C GLY A 342 -15.25 -4.10 -6.51
N GLU A 343 -16.25 -3.99 -7.37
CA GLU A 343 -17.36 -4.95 -7.45
C GLU A 343 -17.07 -6.12 -8.40
N ARG A 344 -15.85 -6.19 -8.93
CA ARG A 344 -15.44 -7.23 -9.89
C ARG A 344 -14.70 -8.32 -9.14
N ALA A 345 -15.17 -9.56 -9.31
CA ALA A 345 -14.56 -10.72 -8.67
C ALA A 345 -13.06 -10.81 -8.96
N PRO A 346 -12.26 -11.35 -8.02
CA PRO A 346 -10.83 -11.53 -8.23
C PRO A 346 -10.57 -12.70 -9.19
N SER A 347 -9.36 -12.73 -9.74
CA SER A 347 -8.80 -13.95 -10.34
C SER A 347 -8.23 -14.87 -9.25
N GLY A 348 -7.74 -16.04 -9.65
CA GLY A 348 -7.17 -17.03 -8.73
C GLY A 348 -5.93 -16.54 -7.98
N PRO A 349 -5.32 -17.38 -7.11
CA PRO A 349 -4.20 -16.97 -6.27
C PRO A 349 -2.97 -16.54 -7.09
N ARG A 350 -2.80 -17.10 -8.30
CA ARG A 350 -1.66 -16.83 -9.19
C ARG A 350 -1.81 -15.59 -10.08
N TYR A 351 -3.03 -15.19 -10.43
CA TYR A 351 -3.27 -14.21 -11.50
C TYR A 351 -3.95 -12.95 -10.98
N GLU A 352 -3.68 -11.83 -11.64
CA GLU A 352 -4.46 -10.59 -11.52
C GLU A 352 -5.71 -10.65 -12.41
N ARG A 353 -6.64 -9.70 -12.21
CA ARG A 353 -7.89 -9.62 -12.98
C ARG A 353 -7.69 -9.39 -14.49
N ASP A 354 -6.50 -9.00 -14.91
CA ASP A 354 -6.10 -8.84 -16.33
C ASP A 354 -5.40 -10.09 -16.90
N GLY A 355 -5.23 -11.14 -16.09
CA GLY A 355 -4.58 -12.39 -16.47
C GLY A 355 -3.05 -12.37 -16.38
N THR A 356 -2.44 -11.25 -15.96
CA THR A 356 -1.01 -11.19 -15.64
C THR A 356 -0.72 -11.96 -14.35
N VAL A 357 0.53 -12.41 -14.18
CA VAL A 357 0.91 -13.12 -12.96
C VAL A 357 0.97 -12.13 -11.80
N ARG A 358 0.24 -12.45 -10.72
CA ARG A 358 0.22 -11.67 -9.49
C ARG A 358 1.63 -11.55 -8.95
N ARG A 359 2.06 -10.33 -8.66
CA ARG A 359 3.46 -10.08 -8.27
C ARG A 359 3.84 -10.78 -6.97
N SER A 360 2.90 -10.92 -6.02
CA SER A 360 3.14 -11.67 -4.79
C SER A 360 3.22 -13.19 -4.96
N TRP A 361 2.78 -13.71 -6.10
CA TRP A 361 2.99 -15.10 -6.48
C TRP A 361 4.38 -15.28 -7.11
N ALA A 362 4.75 -14.39 -8.03
CA ALA A 362 6.02 -14.44 -8.74
C ALA A 362 7.23 -14.06 -7.87
N ASP A 363 7.07 -13.08 -6.98
CA ASP A 363 8.13 -12.51 -6.15
C ASP A 363 7.58 -12.25 -4.72
N PRO A 364 7.60 -13.28 -3.86
CA PRO A 364 7.10 -13.16 -2.50
C PRO A 364 7.95 -12.23 -1.63
N LEU A 365 9.26 -12.14 -1.87
CA LEU A 365 10.15 -11.27 -1.09
C LEU A 365 9.88 -9.80 -1.37
N TRP A 366 9.65 -9.42 -2.63
CA TRP A 366 9.29 -8.03 -2.98
C TRP A 366 7.98 -7.61 -2.35
N TRP A 367 6.98 -8.51 -2.29
CA TRP A 367 5.64 -8.20 -1.80
C TRP A 367 5.66 -7.59 -0.39
N VAL A 368 6.52 -8.12 0.47
CA VAL A 368 6.76 -7.62 1.82
C VAL A 368 8.00 -6.74 1.95
N GLY A 369 8.81 -6.55 0.90
CA GLY A 369 10.01 -5.70 0.93
C GLY A 369 11.26 -6.35 1.54
N LEU A 370 11.39 -7.67 1.47
CA LEU A 370 12.51 -8.45 2.05
C LEU A 370 13.75 -8.57 1.18
N HIS A 371 13.73 -8.23 -0.12
CA HIS A 371 14.93 -8.28 -0.99
C HIS A 371 16.17 -7.54 -0.46
N LYS A 372 15.96 -6.53 0.39
CA LYS A 372 17.03 -5.71 1.00
C LYS A 372 17.43 -6.16 2.40
N VAL A 373 16.81 -7.23 2.91
CA VAL A 373 16.99 -7.71 4.28
C VAL A 373 17.76 -9.02 4.19
N PRO A 374 18.99 -9.10 4.72
CA PRO A 374 19.69 -10.36 4.85
C PRO A 374 18.92 -11.33 5.76
N PRO A 375 18.87 -12.63 5.45
CA PRO A 375 18.16 -13.63 6.27
C PRO A 375 18.72 -13.81 7.67
N THR A 376 20.05 -13.78 7.81
CA THR A 376 20.76 -14.03 9.08
C THR A 376 21.67 -12.87 9.52
N PRO A 377 22.05 -12.81 10.80
CA PRO A 377 23.14 -11.96 11.27
C PRO A 377 24.44 -12.18 10.48
N GLU A 378 24.76 -13.42 10.15
CA GLU A 378 25.94 -13.83 9.39
C GLU A 378 25.90 -13.25 7.97
N ASP A 379 24.76 -13.36 7.28
CA ASP A 379 24.54 -12.74 5.96
C ASP A 379 24.64 -11.21 6.02
N THR A 380 24.18 -10.61 7.13
CA THR A 380 24.30 -9.16 7.34
C THR A 380 25.76 -8.74 7.46
N ARG A 381 26.56 -9.49 8.23
CA ARG A 381 28.00 -9.25 8.37
C ARG A 381 28.73 -9.49 7.05
N ALA A 382 28.40 -10.55 6.32
CA ALA A 382 28.97 -10.82 5.00
C ALA A 382 28.63 -9.72 3.98
N SER A 383 27.39 -9.21 3.99
CA SER A 383 26.97 -8.10 3.13
C SER A 383 27.72 -6.81 3.46
N LEU A 384 27.92 -6.50 4.75
CA LEU A 384 28.70 -5.34 5.16
C LEU A 384 30.19 -5.48 4.80
N GLN A 385 30.73 -6.70 4.89
CA GLN A 385 32.11 -6.98 4.44
C GLN A 385 32.25 -6.77 2.93
N ALA A 386 31.31 -7.24 2.12
CA ALA A 386 31.32 -6.99 0.68
C ALA A 386 31.20 -5.49 0.35
N HIS A 387 30.45 -4.72 1.15
CA HIS A 387 30.38 -3.25 1.02
C HIS A 387 31.72 -2.58 1.34
N LEU A 388 32.48 -3.09 2.32
CA LEU A 388 33.84 -2.60 2.60
C LEU A 388 34.77 -2.82 1.41
N ASP A 389 34.66 -3.97 0.74
CA ASP A 389 35.46 -4.28 -0.44
C ASP A 389 35.12 -3.34 -1.62
N ASP A 390 33.84 -2.99 -1.80
CA ASP A 390 33.39 -1.94 -2.76
C ASP A 390 33.97 -0.57 -2.42
N LEU A 391 33.92 -0.17 -1.14
CA LEU A 391 34.49 1.09 -0.68
C LEU A 391 36.00 1.15 -0.94
N ASP A 392 36.74 0.07 -0.67
CA ASP A 392 38.18 0.00 -0.97
C ASP A 392 38.48 0.13 -2.46
N ALA A 393 37.69 -0.51 -3.33
CA ALA A 393 37.79 -0.35 -4.78
C ALA A 393 37.51 1.09 -5.23
N ARG A 394 36.47 1.73 -4.69
CA ARG A 394 36.10 3.13 -5.00
C ARG A 394 37.12 4.13 -4.49
N ILE A 395 37.76 3.87 -3.35
CA ILE A 395 38.87 4.68 -2.84
C ILE A 395 40.07 4.59 -3.79
N ALA A 396 40.42 3.39 -4.24
CA ALA A 396 41.51 3.20 -5.21
C ALA A 396 41.22 3.91 -6.55
N GLU A 397 39.97 3.85 -7.04
CA GLU A 397 39.53 4.59 -8.22
C GLU A 397 39.65 6.11 -8.03
N ALA A 398 39.22 6.62 -6.87
CA ALA A 398 39.33 8.04 -6.55
C ALA A 398 40.80 8.50 -6.45
N ASP A 399 41.68 7.69 -5.85
CA ASP A 399 43.12 7.95 -5.75
C ASP A 399 43.76 8.01 -7.16
N ALA A 400 43.41 7.07 -8.06
CA ALA A 400 43.88 7.09 -9.45
C ALA A 400 43.41 8.35 -10.22
N LYS A 401 42.14 8.72 -10.08
CA LYS A 401 41.57 9.93 -10.70
C LYS A 401 42.21 11.21 -10.16
N ILE A 402 42.51 11.26 -8.87
CA ILE A 402 43.22 12.39 -8.24
C ILE A 402 44.59 12.57 -8.89
N GLU A 403 45.36 11.50 -9.09
CA GLU A 403 46.67 11.59 -9.75
C GLU A 403 46.55 12.01 -11.22
N GLU A 404 45.57 11.48 -11.96
CA GLU A 404 45.30 11.87 -13.34
C GLU A 404 44.95 13.35 -13.48
N GLU A 405 43.97 13.83 -12.71
CA GLU A 405 43.51 15.22 -12.74
C GLU A 405 44.63 16.17 -12.28
N ARG A 406 45.42 15.79 -11.26
CA ARG A 406 46.57 16.56 -10.81
C ARG A 406 47.64 16.67 -11.89
N ALA A 407 47.93 15.57 -12.60
CA ALA A 407 48.89 15.59 -13.70
C ALA A 407 48.39 16.46 -14.86
N ALA A 408 47.10 16.38 -15.22
CA ALA A 408 46.48 17.22 -16.25
C ALA A 408 46.51 18.71 -15.87
N LEU A 409 46.19 19.04 -14.62
CA LEU A 409 46.26 20.39 -14.09
C LEU A 409 47.67 20.97 -14.21
N ARG A 410 48.69 20.21 -13.79
CA ARG A 410 50.12 20.61 -13.90
C ARG A 410 50.54 20.82 -15.35
N ARG A 411 50.14 19.94 -16.27
CA ARG A 411 50.43 20.10 -17.71
C ARG A 411 49.82 21.36 -18.29
N LEU A 412 48.54 21.64 -17.99
CA LEU A 412 47.86 22.84 -18.48
C LEU A 412 48.43 24.11 -17.86
N ALA A 413 48.76 24.09 -16.56
CA ALA A 413 49.41 25.21 -15.89
C ALA A 413 50.76 25.55 -16.54
N ALA A 414 51.60 24.54 -16.80
CA ALA A 414 52.88 24.73 -17.48
C ALA A 414 52.70 25.31 -18.89
N ALA A 415 51.72 24.83 -19.66
CA ALA A 415 51.44 25.37 -20.99
C ALA A 415 50.90 26.82 -20.94
N GLU A 416 50.03 27.13 -19.99
CA GLU A 416 49.50 28.48 -19.78
C GLU A 416 50.59 29.49 -19.42
N MET A 417 51.57 29.11 -18.60
CA MET A 417 52.73 29.94 -18.25
C MET A 417 53.57 30.38 -19.46
N VAL A 418 53.64 29.56 -20.50
CA VAL A 418 54.34 29.90 -21.74
C VAL A 418 53.45 30.80 -22.62
N LEU A 419 52.19 30.40 -22.84
CA LEU A 419 51.27 31.14 -23.70
C LEU A 419 51.00 32.57 -23.21
N SER A 420 50.98 32.77 -21.89
CA SER A 420 50.76 34.09 -21.28
C SER A 420 51.87 35.11 -21.59
N ARG A 421 53.05 34.67 -22.03
CA ARG A 421 54.18 35.55 -22.40
C ARG A 421 54.08 36.11 -23.81
N HIS A 422 53.21 35.56 -24.66
CA HIS A 422 53.09 35.94 -26.06
C HIS A 422 51.79 36.69 -26.32
N ALA A 423 51.88 37.92 -26.86
CA ALA A 423 50.71 38.75 -27.16
C ALA A 423 49.71 38.07 -28.11
N SER A 424 50.20 37.31 -29.10
CA SER A 424 49.39 36.57 -30.07
C SER A 424 48.64 35.37 -29.47
N ALA A 425 49.03 34.88 -28.28
CA ALA A 425 48.45 33.69 -27.64
C ALA A 425 47.52 34.01 -26.45
N LYS A 426 47.20 35.28 -26.21
CA LYS A 426 46.42 35.74 -25.03
C LYS A 426 45.04 35.09 -24.91
N ALA A 427 44.35 34.88 -26.04
CA ALA A 427 43.05 34.20 -26.07
C ALA A 427 43.16 32.74 -25.58
N ARG A 428 44.19 32.01 -26.04
CA ARG A 428 44.44 30.62 -25.66
C ARG A 428 44.87 30.49 -24.19
N ALA A 429 45.69 31.41 -23.69
CA ALA A 429 46.05 31.47 -22.26
C ALA A 429 44.82 31.72 -21.37
N LYS A 430 43.84 32.52 -21.80
CA LYS A 430 42.58 32.72 -21.06
C LYS A 430 41.74 31.44 -21.01
N GLU A 431 41.64 30.72 -22.12
CA GLU A 431 40.97 29.41 -22.18
C GLU A 431 41.61 28.41 -21.22
N TYR A 432 42.95 28.32 -21.21
CA TYR A 432 43.66 27.40 -20.32
C TYR A 432 43.46 27.76 -18.85
N ARG A 433 43.45 29.05 -18.48
CA ARG A 433 43.10 29.48 -17.10
C ARG A 433 41.70 29.05 -16.68
N ALA A 434 40.72 29.15 -17.58
CA ALA A 434 39.37 28.70 -17.27
C ALA A 434 39.34 27.17 -17.02
N ARG A 435 40.06 26.40 -17.85
CA ARG A 435 40.14 24.94 -17.70
C ARG A 435 40.92 24.51 -16.44
N ILE A 436 41.99 25.22 -16.10
CA ILE A 436 42.74 25.04 -14.84
C ILE A 436 41.80 25.25 -13.65
N ALA A 437 41.05 26.35 -13.60
CA ALA A 437 40.12 26.62 -12.50
C ALA A 437 38.99 25.57 -12.41
N GLU A 438 38.56 25.01 -13.54
CA GLU A 438 37.61 23.90 -13.57
C GLU A 438 38.21 22.61 -13.00
N LEU A 439 39.42 22.25 -13.43
CA LEU A 439 40.13 21.07 -12.91
C LEU A 439 40.48 21.21 -11.44
N GLU A 440 40.82 22.40 -10.94
CA GLU A 440 41.03 22.64 -9.50
C GLU A 440 39.75 22.35 -8.69
N ARG A 441 38.58 22.80 -9.19
CA ARG A 441 37.30 22.51 -8.54
C ARG A 441 36.95 21.02 -8.60
N SER A 442 37.20 20.38 -9.73
CA SER A 442 37.01 18.92 -9.90
C SER A 442 37.89 18.16 -8.92
N LEU A 443 39.20 18.46 -8.89
CA LEU A 443 40.17 17.81 -8.03
C LEU A 443 39.81 17.99 -6.55
N ALA A 444 39.41 19.20 -6.13
CA ALA A 444 38.92 19.44 -4.77
C ALA A 444 37.65 18.66 -4.44
N ALA A 445 36.75 18.46 -5.40
CA ALA A 445 35.58 17.59 -5.23
C ALA A 445 36.00 16.11 -5.09
N ARG A 446 36.99 15.64 -5.87
CA ARG A 446 37.54 14.28 -5.77
C ARG A 446 38.19 13.99 -4.42
N TYR A 447 38.98 14.93 -3.89
CA TYR A 447 39.52 14.77 -2.54
C TYR A 447 38.42 14.67 -1.48
N ARG A 448 37.36 15.48 -1.57
CA ARG A 448 36.23 15.40 -0.63
C ARG A 448 35.50 14.06 -0.72
N GLU A 449 35.19 13.61 -1.93
CA GLU A 449 34.58 12.30 -2.19
C GLU A 449 35.44 11.18 -1.58
N ARG A 450 36.74 11.19 -1.86
CA ARG A 450 37.71 10.22 -1.34
C ARG A 450 37.78 10.23 0.19
N THR A 451 37.78 11.40 0.82
CA THR A 451 37.74 11.51 2.29
C THR A 451 36.45 10.91 2.85
N HIS A 452 35.29 11.22 2.28
CA HIS A 452 34.02 10.65 2.73
C HIS A 452 33.97 9.12 2.61
N LEU A 453 34.52 8.56 1.54
CA LEU A 453 34.61 7.11 1.36
C LEU A 453 35.49 6.45 2.43
N VAL A 454 36.63 7.07 2.77
CA VAL A 454 37.50 6.56 3.83
C VAL A 454 36.83 6.65 5.19
N ASP A 455 36.17 7.77 5.50
CA ASP A 455 35.44 7.93 6.76
C ASP A 455 34.33 6.87 6.88
N GLU A 456 33.55 6.65 5.82
CA GLU A 456 32.50 5.61 5.76
C GLU A 456 33.09 4.20 5.96
N ARG A 457 34.20 3.88 5.28
CA ARG A 457 34.89 2.61 5.41
C ARG A 457 35.36 2.37 6.84
N GLU A 458 36.00 3.35 7.48
CA GLU A 458 36.47 3.18 8.86
C GLU A 458 35.31 3.00 9.84
N MET A 459 34.19 3.70 9.65
CA MET A 459 32.98 3.50 10.46
C MET A 459 32.45 2.05 10.35
N HIS A 460 32.35 1.51 9.13
CA HIS A 460 31.87 0.16 8.90
C HIS A 460 32.87 -0.92 9.38
N ARG A 461 34.17 -0.70 9.18
CA ARG A 461 35.22 -1.59 9.68
C ARG A 461 35.22 -1.65 11.20
N ALA A 462 35.09 -0.51 11.87
CA ALA A 462 34.98 -0.45 13.33
C ALA A 462 33.76 -1.21 13.84
N ALA A 463 32.59 -1.06 13.19
CA ALA A 463 31.39 -1.79 13.57
C ALA A 463 31.56 -3.32 13.48
N LEU A 464 32.22 -3.82 12.41
CA LEU A 464 32.52 -5.25 12.30
C LEU A 464 33.53 -5.72 13.36
N ALA A 465 34.59 -4.94 13.61
CA ALA A 465 35.64 -5.29 14.56
C ALA A 465 35.15 -5.33 16.01
N ASN A 466 34.26 -4.41 16.40
CA ASN A 466 33.67 -4.35 17.73
C ASN A 466 32.60 -5.42 17.97
N GLY A 467 32.15 -6.11 16.93
CA GLY A 467 31.06 -7.07 17.02
C GLY A 467 29.70 -6.40 17.26
N ASP A 468 29.52 -5.18 16.74
CA ASP A 468 28.27 -4.44 16.91
C ASP A 468 27.08 -5.25 16.40
N VAL A 469 25.94 -5.18 17.11
CA VAL A 469 24.69 -5.80 16.67
C VAL A 469 24.16 -5.01 15.47
N LEU A 470 24.25 -5.62 14.29
CA LEU A 470 23.80 -5.02 13.02
C LEU A 470 22.29 -5.21 12.76
N GLU A 471 21.57 -5.79 13.72
CA GLU A 471 20.13 -5.96 13.63
C GLU A 471 19.40 -4.76 14.25
N PRO A 472 18.55 -4.07 13.48
CA PRO A 472 17.74 -3.00 14.03
C PRO A 472 16.65 -3.56 14.96
N PRO A 473 16.00 -2.73 15.79
CA PRO A 473 14.83 -3.15 16.56
C PRO A 473 13.70 -3.76 15.69
N PRO A 474 12.84 -4.65 16.23
CA PRO A 474 11.84 -5.39 15.44
C PRO A 474 10.91 -4.54 14.59
N GLN A 475 10.64 -3.30 15.03
CA GLN A 475 9.70 -2.38 14.40
C GLN A 475 10.38 -1.27 13.58
N ALA A 476 11.71 -1.26 13.45
CA ALA A 476 12.46 -0.18 12.81
C ALA A 476 12.15 -0.01 11.31
N HIS A 477 11.69 -1.07 10.65
CA HIS A 477 11.26 -1.03 9.24
C HIS A 477 9.89 -0.38 9.05
N LEU A 478 9.07 -0.28 10.11
CA LEU A 478 7.73 0.29 10.04
C LEU A 478 7.80 1.81 9.88
N ARG A 479 7.29 2.31 8.76
CA ARG A 479 7.26 3.74 8.43
C ARG A 479 5.89 4.33 8.67
N SER A 480 4.85 3.60 8.28
CA SER A 480 3.46 4.03 8.38
C SER A 480 2.56 2.80 8.53
N PRO A 481 2.73 2.01 9.61
CA PRO A 481 1.92 0.82 9.82
C PRO A 481 0.44 1.17 9.83
N HIS A 482 -0.37 0.31 9.21
CA HIS A 482 -1.83 0.39 9.30
C HIS A 482 -2.21 -0.08 10.70
N LEU A 483 -2.65 0.87 11.53
CA LEU A 483 -2.99 0.63 12.93
C LEU A 483 -4.48 0.90 13.14
N PRO A 484 -5.13 0.19 14.08
CA PRO A 484 -6.53 0.39 14.37
C PRO A 484 -6.73 1.79 14.96
N TYR A 485 -7.80 2.48 14.55
CA TYR A 485 -8.14 3.79 15.14
C TYR A 485 -9.03 3.65 16.38
N ALA A 486 -9.64 2.48 16.57
CA ALA A 486 -10.50 2.17 17.70
C ALA A 486 -10.46 0.67 18.03
N SER A 487 -10.67 0.32 19.29
CA SER A 487 -10.77 -1.06 19.79
C SER A 487 -12.23 -1.51 19.96
N GLY A 488 -13.16 -1.02 19.12
CA GLY A 488 -14.58 -1.37 19.19
C GLY A 488 -15.39 -0.75 20.36
N ARG A 489 -14.75 0.00 21.27
CA ARG A 489 -15.38 0.60 22.48
C ARG A 489 -15.47 2.14 22.47
N GLN A 490 -15.52 2.78 21.30
CA GLN A 490 -15.59 4.25 21.28
C GLN A 490 -17.01 4.78 21.49
N HIS A 491 -17.19 5.49 22.61
CA HIS A 491 -18.34 6.35 22.87
C HIS A 491 -18.14 7.70 22.19
N THR A 492 -18.41 7.77 20.89
CA THR A 492 -18.63 9.08 20.24
C THR A 492 -19.84 9.75 20.90
N THR A 493 -19.77 11.06 21.12
CA THR A 493 -20.92 11.80 21.67
C THR A 493 -22.12 11.70 20.73
N ARG A 494 -23.34 11.63 21.28
CA ARG A 494 -24.58 11.62 20.47
C ARG A 494 -24.63 12.78 19.48
N PHE A 495 -24.10 13.94 19.89
CA PHE A 495 -23.95 15.12 19.05
C PHE A 495 -23.09 14.87 17.81
N LEU A 496 -21.89 14.30 17.96
CA LEU A 496 -20.99 14.04 16.84
C LEU A 496 -21.61 13.03 15.85
N HIS A 497 -22.35 12.04 16.36
CA HIS A 497 -23.09 11.10 15.52
C HIS A 497 -24.17 11.79 14.67
N VAL A 498 -25.01 12.62 15.29
CA VAL A 498 -26.08 13.36 14.59
C VAL A 498 -25.46 14.34 13.58
N TRP A 499 -24.44 15.11 13.98
CA TRP A 499 -23.73 16.02 13.09
C TRP A 499 -23.09 15.31 11.90
N ALA A 500 -22.39 14.19 12.13
CA ALA A 500 -21.75 13.44 11.05
C ALA A 500 -22.78 12.86 10.06
N ALA A 501 -23.97 12.46 10.52
CA ALA A 501 -25.05 11.99 9.67
C ALA A 501 -25.70 13.11 8.85
N MET A 502 -25.89 14.30 9.44
CA MET A 502 -26.62 15.41 8.81
C MET A 502 -25.73 16.37 7.99
N SER A 503 -24.45 16.50 8.34
CA SER A 503 -23.58 17.53 7.75
C SER A 503 -23.38 17.39 6.25
N THR A 504 -23.30 16.17 5.69
CA THR A 504 -23.11 15.99 4.25
C THR A 504 -24.36 16.38 3.46
N PRO A 505 -25.58 15.89 3.78
CA PRO A 505 -26.81 16.39 3.15
C PRO A 505 -26.98 17.91 3.29
N LEU A 506 -26.75 18.47 4.49
CA LEU A 506 -26.88 19.90 4.73
C LEU A 506 -25.88 20.72 3.91
N LEU A 507 -24.63 20.26 3.79
CA LEU A 507 -23.63 20.91 2.96
C LEU A 507 -24.02 20.92 1.49
N LEU A 508 -24.47 19.79 0.94
CA LEU A 508 -24.89 19.69 -0.45
C LEU A 508 -26.11 20.58 -0.73
N THR A 509 -27.09 20.60 0.17
CA THR A 509 -28.25 21.50 0.07
C THR A 509 -27.82 22.97 0.14
N ALA A 510 -26.94 23.34 1.08
CA ALA A 510 -26.45 24.71 1.22
C ALA A 510 -25.69 25.16 -0.04
N LEU A 511 -24.83 24.30 -0.60
CA LEU A 511 -24.14 24.57 -1.87
C LEU A 511 -25.13 24.71 -3.02
N GLY A 512 -26.13 23.83 -3.12
CA GLY A 512 -27.18 23.93 -4.13
C GLY A 512 -27.95 25.25 -4.05
N VAL A 513 -28.34 25.67 -2.85
CA VAL A 513 -29.02 26.96 -2.61
C VAL A 513 -28.13 28.13 -3.03
N VAL A 514 -26.85 28.12 -2.64
CA VAL A 514 -25.89 29.16 -3.03
C VAL A 514 -25.77 29.27 -4.56
N MET A 515 -25.69 28.14 -5.25
CA MET A 515 -25.55 28.09 -6.71
C MET A 515 -26.81 28.54 -7.46
N VAL A 516 -28.00 28.37 -6.86
CA VAL A 516 -29.28 28.81 -7.44
C VAL A 516 -29.54 30.30 -7.17
N VAL A 517 -29.24 30.76 -5.96
CA VAL A 517 -29.60 32.11 -5.49
C VAL A 517 -28.57 33.16 -5.93
N LEU A 518 -27.28 32.83 -5.87
CA LEU A 518 -26.21 33.78 -6.21
C LEU A 518 -25.72 33.53 -7.65
N ARG A 519 -25.31 34.60 -8.35
CA ARG A 519 -24.76 34.53 -9.71
C ARG A 519 -23.34 35.10 -9.77
N GLY A 520 -22.56 34.63 -10.75
CA GLY A 520 -21.20 35.14 -11.00
C GLY A 520 -20.18 34.73 -9.94
N SER A 521 -19.11 35.52 -9.79
CA SER A 521 -18.01 35.26 -8.85
C SER A 521 -18.45 35.21 -7.38
N LEU A 522 -19.54 35.88 -7.03
CA LEU A 522 -20.09 35.89 -5.67
C LEU A 522 -20.60 34.51 -5.25
N ALA A 523 -21.19 33.74 -6.17
CA ALA A 523 -21.65 32.39 -5.89
C ALA A 523 -20.48 31.45 -5.54
N LEU A 524 -19.36 31.57 -6.26
CA LEU A 524 -18.15 30.79 -5.99
C LEU A 524 -17.53 31.15 -4.63
N LEU A 525 -17.42 32.43 -4.30
CA LEU A 525 -16.91 32.87 -2.99
C LEU A 525 -17.81 32.42 -1.84
N ALA A 526 -19.13 32.53 -2.00
CA ALA A 526 -20.08 32.04 -1.02
C ALA A 526 -20.01 30.52 -0.84
N ALA A 527 -19.85 29.76 -1.94
CA ALA A 527 -19.70 28.31 -1.89
C ALA A 527 -18.44 27.89 -1.12
N VAL A 528 -17.31 28.58 -1.37
CA VAL A 528 -16.07 28.38 -0.60
C VAL A 528 -16.30 28.70 0.88
N GLY A 529 -16.99 29.81 1.19
CA GLY A 529 -17.34 30.18 2.56
C GLY A 529 -18.17 29.11 3.28
N VAL A 530 -19.17 28.53 2.61
CA VAL A 530 -19.97 27.43 3.14
C VAL A 530 -19.11 26.20 3.45
N VAL A 531 -18.20 25.81 2.54
CA VAL A 531 -17.29 24.67 2.78
C VAL A 531 -16.38 24.94 4.00
N VAL A 532 -15.81 26.14 4.09
CA VAL A 532 -14.96 26.54 5.24
C VAL A 532 -15.75 26.53 6.54
N LEU A 533 -16.99 27.02 6.54
CA LEU A 533 -17.87 27.02 7.71
C LEU A 533 -18.18 25.59 8.20
N PHE A 534 -18.52 24.68 7.28
CA PHE A 534 -18.76 23.29 7.62
C PHE A 534 -17.50 22.58 8.13
N ALA A 535 -16.33 22.88 7.54
CA ALA A 535 -15.06 22.36 8.01
C ALA A 535 -14.69 22.88 9.41
N ALA A 536 -14.96 24.16 9.68
CA ALA A 536 -14.76 24.78 10.99
C ALA A 536 -15.64 24.14 12.06
N PHE A 537 -16.93 23.94 11.76
CA PHE A 537 -17.86 23.31 12.68
C PHE A 537 -17.54 21.82 12.90
N ASP A 538 -17.11 21.09 11.87
CA ASP A 538 -16.65 19.71 11.99
C ASP A 538 -15.36 19.61 12.84
N ALA A 539 -14.43 20.54 12.67
CA ALA A 539 -13.24 20.63 13.51
C ALA A 539 -13.60 20.93 14.99
N LEU A 540 -14.59 21.79 15.23
CA LEU A 540 -15.11 22.07 16.56
C LEU A 540 -15.76 20.83 17.20
N ALA A 541 -16.64 20.14 16.47
CA ALA A 541 -17.29 18.91 16.92
C ALA A 541 -16.27 17.79 17.26
N ARG A 542 -15.11 17.78 16.59
CA ARG A 542 -14.01 16.83 16.81
C ARG A 542 -12.96 17.30 17.83
N ARG A 543 -13.14 18.46 18.47
CA ARG A 543 -12.15 19.08 19.36
C ARG A 543 -10.78 19.35 18.70
N ARG A 544 -10.78 19.61 17.39
CA ARG A 544 -9.59 19.96 16.57
C ARG A 544 -9.65 21.37 16.00
N PHE A 545 -10.47 22.24 16.58
CA PHE A 545 -10.70 23.60 16.07
C PHE A 545 -9.43 24.44 16.00
N LEU A 546 -8.55 24.35 17.01
CA LEU A 546 -7.27 25.06 17.02
C LEU A 546 -6.37 24.63 15.84
N THR A 547 -6.28 23.32 15.59
CA THR A 547 -5.52 22.78 14.45
C THR A 547 -6.10 23.25 13.11
N PHE A 548 -7.43 23.33 13.01
CA PHE A 548 -8.09 23.88 11.83
C PHE A 548 -7.80 25.37 11.64
N LEU A 549 -7.84 26.18 12.70
CA LEU A 549 -7.50 27.61 12.64
C LEU A 549 -6.04 27.83 12.23
N ILE A 550 -5.10 27.10 12.84
CA ILE A 550 -3.68 27.16 12.47
C ILE A 550 -3.52 26.79 10.99
N GLY A 551 -4.09 25.66 10.56
CA GLY A 551 -4.01 25.22 9.16
C GLY A 551 -4.62 26.23 8.19
N SER A 552 -5.75 26.84 8.54
CA SER A 552 -6.42 27.85 7.72
C SER A 552 -5.61 29.15 7.65
N ALA A 553 -4.99 29.57 8.75
CA ALA A 553 -4.10 30.74 8.79
C ALA A 553 -2.85 30.51 7.92
N PHE A 554 -2.24 29.33 7.99
CA PHE A 554 -1.12 28.96 7.12
C PHE A 554 -1.54 28.95 5.63
N LEU A 555 -2.72 28.40 5.31
CA LEU A 555 -3.22 28.40 3.93
C LEU A 555 -3.48 29.83 3.43
N ALA A 556 -4.11 30.68 4.26
CA ALA A 556 -4.36 32.08 3.93
C ALA A 556 -3.04 32.85 3.72
N LEU A 557 -2.04 32.61 4.56
CA LEU A 557 -0.69 33.19 4.39
C LEU A 557 -0.05 32.71 3.09
N ALA A 558 -0.10 31.42 2.78
CA ALA A 558 0.47 30.87 1.56
C ALA A 558 -0.21 31.44 0.30
N LEU A 559 -1.54 31.49 0.28
CA LEU A 559 -2.31 32.10 -0.81
C LEU A 559 -2.03 33.61 -0.93
N GLY A 560 -1.88 34.30 0.20
CA GLY A 560 -1.48 35.71 0.25
C GLY A 560 -0.10 35.95 -0.34
N VAL A 561 0.88 35.11 -0.02
CA VAL A 561 2.24 35.18 -0.61
C VAL A 561 2.21 34.93 -2.10
N VAL A 562 1.49 33.89 -2.56
CA VAL A 562 1.35 33.58 -3.99
C VAL A 562 0.64 34.73 -4.72
N GLY A 563 -0.45 35.24 -4.15
CA GLY A 563 -1.19 36.38 -4.68
C GLY A 563 -0.33 37.65 -4.74
N ALA A 564 0.49 37.91 -3.72
CA ALA A 564 1.43 39.04 -3.70
C ALA A 564 2.52 38.91 -4.77
N VAL A 565 3.05 37.69 -5.00
CA VAL A 565 4.01 37.43 -6.07
C VAL A 565 3.38 37.66 -7.45
N ILE A 566 2.15 37.15 -7.67
CA ILE A 566 1.42 37.35 -8.93
C ILE A 566 1.11 38.85 -9.12
N ALA A 567 0.62 39.54 -8.09
CA ALA A 567 0.30 40.96 -8.16
C ALA A 567 1.57 41.80 -8.42
N ALA A 568 2.67 41.52 -7.73
CA ALA A 568 3.95 42.16 -7.97
C ALA A 568 4.41 41.94 -9.43
N PHE A 569 4.26 40.70 -9.94
CA PHE A 569 4.58 40.36 -11.31
C PHE A 569 3.71 41.12 -12.32
N LEU A 570 2.39 41.25 -12.06
CA LEU A 570 1.46 41.99 -12.92
C LEU A 570 1.71 43.51 -12.89
N ILE A 571 2.06 44.08 -11.73
CA ILE A 571 2.32 45.50 -11.56
C ILE A 571 3.64 45.90 -12.21
N ASN A 572 4.71 45.13 -11.99
CA ASN A 572 6.01 45.41 -12.59
C ASN A 572 6.91 44.16 -12.61
N TRP A 573 6.66 43.27 -13.56
CA TRP A 573 7.38 42.00 -13.73
C TRP A 573 8.91 42.15 -13.69
N ARG A 574 9.41 43.29 -14.17
CA ARG A 574 10.84 43.63 -14.12
C ARG A 574 11.34 43.68 -12.68
N ILE A 575 10.65 44.34 -11.76
CA ILE A 575 11.04 44.45 -10.34
C ILE A 575 10.92 43.10 -9.63
N THR A 576 9.87 42.32 -9.92
CA THR A 576 9.67 40.99 -9.33
C THR A 576 10.76 40.00 -9.71
N VAL A 577 11.40 40.16 -10.87
CA VAL A 577 12.58 39.39 -11.27
C VAL A 577 13.87 40.06 -10.76
N LEU A 578 13.95 41.39 -10.79
CA LEU A 578 15.14 42.14 -10.38
C LEU A 578 15.45 41.97 -8.89
N VAL A 579 14.44 41.97 -8.00
CA VAL A 579 14.66 41.90 -6.56
C VAL A 579 15.25 40.56 -6.12
N PRO A 580 14.70 39.38 -6.53
CA PRO A 580 15.33 38.10 -6.28
C PRO A 580 16.71 37.98 -6.95
N MET A 581 16.87 38.45 -8.19
CA MET A 581 18.18 38.48 -8.85
C MET A 581 19.19 39.33 -8.09
N THR A 582 18.78 40.50 -7.61
CA THR A 582 19.64 41.42 -6.85
C THR A 582 19.96 40.83 -5.49
N LEU A 583 19.00 40.22 -4.80
CA LEU A 583 19.25 39.48 -3.55
C LEU A 583 20.18 38.29 -3.77
N ALA A 584 20.02 37.55 -4.87
CA ALA A 584 20.93 36.46 -5.23
C ALA A 584 22.34 37.00 -5.53
N VAL A 585 22.45 38.09 -6.29
CA VAL A 585 23.72 38.76 -6.61
C VAL A 585 24.38 39.31 -5.35
N VAL A 586 23.65 39.99 -4.47
CA VAL A 586 24.16 40.54 -3.19
C VAL A 586 24.54 39.41 -2.24
N SER A 587 23.75 38.32 -2.19
CA SER A 587 24.07 37.15 -1.38
C SER A 587 25.31 36.44 -1.89
N LEU A 588 25.44 36.28 -3.21
CA LEU A 588 26.65 35.77 -3.87
C LEU A 588 27.84 36.71 -3.62
N LEU A 589 27.64 38.03 -3.70
CA LEU A 589 28.69 39.00 -3.42
C LEU A 589 29.12 38.97 -1.96
N TYR A 590 28.18 38.87 -1.02
CA TYR A 590 28.45 38.72 0.41
C TYR A 590 29.22 37.42 0.69
N LEU A 591 28.79 36.31 0.10
CA LEU A 591 29.51 35.03 0.21
C LEU A 591 30.93 35.15 -0.37
N ASN A 592 31.08 35.77 -1.54
CA ASN A 592 32.38 36.00 -2.18
C ASN A 592 33.29 36.91 -1.36
N VAL A 593 32.77 38.00 -0.78
CA VAL A 593 33.51 38.93 0.07
C VAL A 593 33.88 38.28 1.41
N ARG A 594 32.97 37.52 2.00
CA ARG A 594 33.24 36.74 3.22
C ARG A 594 34.35 35.72 2.98
N ASP A 595 34.33 35.04 1.84
CA ASP A 595 35.39 34.10 1.46
C ASP A 595 36.71 34.82 1.14
N LEU A 596 36.66 36.07 0.65
CA LEU A 596 37.84 36.91 0.45
C LEU A 596 38.48 37.38 1.76
N LEU A 597 37.67 37.68 2.79
CA LEU A 597 38.09 38.15 4.11
C LEU A 597 38.48 37.01 5.08
N ARG A 598 38.19 35.76 4.72
CA ARG A 598 38.61 34.55 5.46
C ARG A 598 39.92 33.95 4.92
N ARG A 599 40.50 34.55 3.89
CA ARG A 599 41.91 34.40 3.53
C ARG A 599 42.70 35.51 4.19
#